data_AF-A0A7C5M4Y1-F1
#
_entry.id   AF-A0A7C5M4Y1-F1
#
_cell.length_a   1.000
_cell.length_b   1.000
_cell.length_c   1.000
_cell.angle_alpha   90.00
_cell.angle_beta   90.00
_cell.angle_gamma   90.00
#
_symmetry.space_group_name_H-M   'P 1'
#
loop_
_entity.id
_entity.type
_entity.pdbx_description
1 polymer ?
#
loop_
_entity_poly.entity_id
_entity_poly.type
_entity_poly.pdbx_seq_one_letter_code
_entity_poly.pdbx_strand_id
1 'polypeptide(L)'
;MLKKKTFGGLLAILLLAFFIVVNFIGPHGYRKQLIDGDGSGLYAYLPAIFIYKTVDFTPVFEFEKSRRPPDYMGHNYHQINGTLINKFTCGTALLELPFFLLAWLLSLLLGMPADGYNLLFQYATAVSTLFWVWVGIYYFVQLAYLYGIKKKLAWFVAF
;
A
#
# COMPACT_ATOMS: atom_id res chain seq x y z
N MET A 1 26.41 6.87 -23.30
CA MET A 1 25.64 7.25 -22.08
C MET A 1 24.23 6.64 -22.00
N LEU A 2 23.74 5.88 -22.99
CA LEU A 2 22.35 5.38 -23.06
C LEU A 2 22.01 4.07 -22.29
N LYS A 3 22.98 3.29 -21.80
CA LYS A 3 22.71 1.99 -21.13
C LYS A 3 22.20 2.07 -19.68
N LYS A 4 22.08 3.27 -19.08
CA LYS A 4 21.71 3.44 -17.66
C LYS A 4 20.19 3.38 -17.38
N LYS A 5 19.33 3.63 -18.38
CA LYS A 5 17.86 3.68 -18.20
C LYS A 5 17.12 2.35 -18.37
N THR A 6 17.79 1.30 -18.88
CA THR A 6 17.12 0.06 -19.27
C THR A 6 16.69 -0.81 -18.07
N PHE A 7 17.52 -0.90 -17.02
CA PHE A 7 17.24 -1.78 -15.88
C PHE A 7 16.07 -1.29 -15.00
N GLY A 8 16.01 0.01 -14.72
CA GLY A 8 14.92 0.58 -13.93
C GLY A 8 13.57 0.49 -14.64
N GLY A 9 13.54 0.69 -15.97
CA GLY A 9 12.33 0.51 -16.77
C GLY A 9 11.88 -0.95 -16.83
N LEU A 10 12.83 -1.89 -17.01
CA LEU A 10 12.55 -3.32 -16.98
C LEU A 10 11.94 -3.74 -15.63
N LEU A 11 12.50 -3.27 -14.51
CA LEU A 11 11.97 -3.55 -13.18
C LEU A 11 10.52 -3.08 -13.03
N ALA A 12 10.20 -1.86 -13.46
CA ALA A 12 8.83 -1.36 -13.39
C ALA A 12 7.84 -2.23 -14.19
N ILE A 13 8.25 -2.68 -15.38
CA ILE A 13 7.46 -3.59 -16.21
C ILE A 13 7.27 -4.94 -15.53
N LEU A 14 8.33 -5.50 -14.92
CA LEU A 14 8.28 -6.78 -14.21
C LEU A 14 7.37 -6.71 -12.98
N LEU A 15 7.48 -5.65 -12.17
CA LEU A 15 6.62 -5.41 -11.02
C LEU A 15 5.15 -5.27 -11.43
N LEU A 16 4.89 -4.54 -12.51
CA LEU A 16 3.53 -4.40 -13.06
C LEU A 16 2.99 -5.73 -13.58
N ALA A 17 3.79 -6.50 -14.33
CA ALA A 17 3.40 -7.81 -14.83
C ALA A 17 3.10 -8.78 -13.68
N PHE A 18 3.94 -8.81 -12.64
CA PHE A 18 3.72 -9.61 -11.44
C PHE A 18 2.43 -9.21 -10.73
N PHE A 19 2.20 -7.90 -10.56
CA PHE A 19 0.95 -7.39 -9.97
C PHE A 19 -0.28 -7.84 -10.74
N ILE A 20 -0.26 -7.76 -12.08
CA ILE A 20 -1.36 -8.20 -12.94
C ILE A 20 -1.58 -9.70 -12.80
N VAL A 21 -0.52 -10.51 -12.87
CA VAL A 21 -0.62 -11.97 -12.78
C VAL A 21 -1.21 -12.37 -11.43
N VAL A 22 -0.69 -11.86 -10.32
CA VAL A 22 -1.13 -12.24 -8.97
C VAL A 22 -2.57 -11.82 -8.68
N ASN A 23 -3.00 -10.63 -9.12
CA ASN A 23 -4.29 -10.08 -8.71
C ASN A 23 -5.43 -10.34 -9.71
N PHE A 24 -5.12 -10.66 -10.97
CA PHE A 24 -6.14 -10.82 -12.02
C PHE A 24 -6.13 -12.19 -12.69
N ILE A 25 -5.01 -12.92 -12.70
CA ILE A 25 -4.87 -14.21 -13.41
C ILE A 25 -4.71 -15.39 -12.44
N GLY A 26 -4.21 -15.14 -11.23
CA GLY A 26 -3.82 -16.16 -10.26
C GLY A 26 -4.92 -17.15 -9.84
N PRO A 27 -4.53 -18.24 -9.16
CA PRO A 27 -5.40 -19.40 -8.87
C PRO A 27 -6.58 -19.10 -7.93
N HIS A 28 -6.63 -17.91 -7.33
CA HIS A 28 -7.72 -17.46 -6.45
C HIS A 28 -8.66 -16.45 -7.14
N GLY A 29 -8.49 -16.24 -8.45
CA GLY A 29 -9.30 -15.31 -9.24
C GLY A 29 -9.00 -13.84 -8.97
N TYR A 30 -9.93 -12.98 -9.38
CA TYR A 30 -9.80 -11.53 -9.26
C TYR A 30 -9.89 -11.07 -7.80
N ARG A 31 -8.78 -10.53 -7.28
CA ARG A 31 -8.70 -10.03 -5.90
C ARG A 31 -9.37 -8.66 -5.80
N LYS A 32 -10.56 -8.62 -5.19
CA LYS A 32 -11.34 -7.39 -5.00
C LYS A 32 -10.88 -6.54 -3.80
N GLN A 33 -10.19 -7.16 -2.84
CA GLN A 33 -9.73 -6.51 -1.61
C GLN A 33 -8.21 -6.64 -1.49
N LEU A 34 -7.53 -5.51 -1.62
CA LEU A 34 -6.08 -5.36 -1.56
C LEU A 34 -5.64 -4.87 -0.17
N ILE A 35 -6.43 -4.02 0.45
CA ILE A 35 -6.27 -3.54 1.83
C ILE A 35 -6.85 -4.60 2.76
N ASP A 36 -5.99 -5.50 3.24
CA ASP A 36 -6.39 -6.62 4.09
C ASP A 36 -5.28 -7.09 5.04
N GLY A 37 -5.61 -7.96 6.00
CA GLY A 37 -4.65 -8.51 6.96
C GLY A 37 -3.89 -7.43 7.73
N ASP A 38 -2.58 -7.57 7.84
CA ASP A 38 -1.71 -6.55 8.47
C ASP A 38 -1.64 -5.25 7.64
N GLY A 39 -1.84 -5.34 6.33
CA GLY A 39 -1.91 -4.17 5.44
C GLY A 39 -3.04 -3.22 5.82
N SER A 40 -4.19 -3.74 6.28
CA SER A 40 -5.28 -2.88 6.77
C SER A 40 -4.88 -2.05 8.00
N GLY A 41 -4.12 -2.63 8.93
CA GLY A 41 -3.61 -1.90 10.08
C GLY A 41 -2.54 -0.87 9.71
N LEU A 42 -1.63 -1.20 8.80
CA LEU A 42 -0.62 -0.25 8.31
C LEU A 42 -1.24 0.94 7.56
N TYR A 43 -2.38 0.72 6.89
CA TYR A 43 -3.15 1.71 6.14
C TYR A 43 -4.06 2.59 7.03
N ALA A 44 -4.60 2.03 8.10
CA ALA A 44 -5.72 2.59 8.89
C ALA A 44 -5.52 4.03 9.41
N TYR A 45 -4.29 4.50 9.55
CA TYR A 45 -4.01 5.90 9.91
C TYR A 45 -4.59 6.89 8.90
N LEU A 46 -4.61 6.54 7.62
CA LEU A 46 -5.12 7.39 6.55
C LEU A 46 -6.63 7.67 6.70
N PRO A 47 -7.52 6.66 6.73
CA PRO A 47 -8.94 6.92 6.96
C PRO A 47 -9.21 7.52 8.34
N ALA A 48 -8.51 7.09 9.40
CA ALA A 48 -8.69 7.66 10.75
C ALA A 48 -8.50 9.20 10.75
N ILE A 49 -7.39 9.68 10.20
CA ILE A 49 -7.01 11.08 10.23
C ILE A 49 -7.78 11.90 9.20
N PHE A 50 -7.82 11.46 7.94
CA PHE A 50 -8.32 12.29 6.83
C PHE A 50 -9.83 12.17 6.58
N ILE A 51 -10.45 11.05 6.99
CA ILE A 51 -11.88 10.81 6.77
C ILE A 51 -12.64 10.98 8.08
N TYR A 52 -12.27 10.24 9.11
CA TYR A 52 -12.96 10.26 10.41
C TYR A 52 -12.48 11.35 11.37
N LYS A 53 -11.36 12.02 11.06
CA LYS A 53 -10.79 13.14 11.82
C LYS A 53 -10.57 12.81 13.31
N THR A 54 -10.06 11.62 13.57
CA THR A 54 -9.85 11.12 14.93
C THR A 54 -8.54 10.32 15.03
N VAL A 55 -8.04 10.20 16.26
CA VAL A 55 -6.94 9.30 16.63
C VAL A 55 -7.45 8.01 17.29
N ASP A 56 -8.75 7.94 17.58
CA ASP A 56 -9.44 6.72 18.00
C ASP A 56 -9.84 5.91 16.76
N PHE A 57 -9.31 4.70 16.64
CA PHE A 57 -9.53 3.83 15.47
C PHE A 57 -10.91 3.17 15.44
N THR A 58 -11.77 3.41 16.43
CA THR A 58 -13.13 2.82 16.48
C THR A 58 -13.92 2.98 15.18
N PRO A 59 -14.01 4.18 14.55
CA PRO A 59 -14.76 4.33 13.30
C PRO A 59 -14.18 3.53 12.14
N VAL A 60 -12.85 3.39 12.10
CA VAL A 60 -12.15 2.59 11.08
C VAL A 60 -12.45 1.11 11.27
N PHE A 61 -12.33 0.63 12.51
CA PHE A 61 -12.63 -0.77 12.86
C PHE A 61 -14.08 -1.14 12.55
N GLU A 62 -15.05 -0.31 12.95
CA GLU A 62 -16.46 -0.57 12.69
C GLU A 62 -16.78 -0.56 11.19
N PHE A 63 -16.14 0.33 10.43
CA PHE A 63 -16.27 0.33 8.97
C PHE A 63 -15.73 -0.97 8.36
N GLU A 64 -14.53 -1.39 8.76
CA GLU A 64 -13.92 -2.62 8.27
C GLU A 64 -14.76 -3.85 8.62
N LYS A 65 -15.26 -3.91 9.85
CA LYS A 65 -16.14 -4.97 10.34
C LYS A 65 -17.46 -5.03 9.58
N SER A 66 -18.01 -3.89 9.18
CA SER A 66 -19.25 -3.83 8.38
C SER A 66 -19.12 -4.44 6.98
N ARG A 67 -17.89 -4.58 6.47
CA ARG A 67 -17.58 -5.09 5.12
C ARG A 67 -16.93 -6.46 5.11
N ARG A 68 -16.75 -7.08 6.29
CA ARG A 68 -16.06 -8.37 6.44
C ARG A 68 -16.98 -9.42 7.08
N PRO A 69 -16.61 -10.71 6.99
CA PRO A 69 -17.35 -11.78 7.65
C PRO A 69 -17.54 -11.53 9.16
N PRO A 70 -18.61 -12.09 9.78
CA PRO A 70 -18.94 -11.85 11.18
C PRO A 70 -17.85 -12.23 12.19
N ASP A 71 -16.95 -13.13 11.83
CA ASP A 71 -15.80 -13.58 12.62
C ASP A 71 -14.57 -12.67 12.48
N TYR A 72 -14.67 -11.56 11.73
CA TYR A 72 -13.60 -10.57 11.66
C TYR A 72 -13.37 -9.90 13.02
N MET A 73 -12.20 -10.19 13.62
CA MET A 73 -11.85 -9.73 14.96
C MET A 73 -11.06 -8.41 15.01
N GLY A 74 -10.59 -7.90 13.86
CA GLY A 74 -9.75 -6.71 13.82
C GLY A 74 -8.49 -6.83 14.68
N HIS A 75 -7.68 -7.87 14.43
CA HIS A 75 -6.45 -8.21 15.17
C HIS A 75 -5.37 -7.11 15.20
N ASN A 76 -5.61 -5.99 14.51
CA ASN A 76 -4.76 -4.80 14.47
C ASN A 76 -5.08 -3.82 15.60
N TYR A 77 -6.26 -3.94 16.22
CA TYR A 77 -6.79 -2.94 17.11
C TYR A 77 -6.90 -3.45 18.55
N HIS A 78 -6.56 -2.59 19.51
CA HIS A 78 -6.60 -2.90 20.93
C HIS A 78 -7.23 -1.76 21.72
N GLN A 79 -8.09 -2.09 22.69
CA GLN A 79 -8.67 -1.10 23.59
C GLN A 79 -7.67 -0.76 24.70
N ILE A 80 -7.34 0.53 24.84
CA ILE A 80 -6.53 1.06 25.95
C ILE A 80 -7.22 2.29 26.51
N ASN A 81 -7.60 2.24 27.79
CA ASN A 81 -8.24 3.35 28.51
C ASN A 81 -9.48 3.94 27.79
N GLY A 82 -10.26 3.08 27.11
CA GLY A 82 -11.46 3.50 26.37
C GLY A 82 -11.20 4.08 24.98
N THR A 83 -9.96 4.06 24.50
CA THR A 83 -9.58 4.42 23.13
C THR A 83 -9.15 3.18 22.37
N LEU A 84 -9.69 2.99 21.17
CA LEU A 84 -9.21 1.93 20.29
C LEU A 84 -7.93 2.40 19.59
N ILE A 85 -6.82 1.73 19.88
CA ILE A 85 -5.51 2.01 19.27
C ILE A 85 -5.17 0.99 18.20
N ASN A 86 -4.27 1.37 17.29
CA ASN A 86 -3.70 0.49 16.28
C ASN A 86 -2.31 0.01 16.73
N LYS A 87 -2.04 -1.30 16.63
CA LYS A 87 -0.76 -1.90 17.03
C LYS A 87 0.41 -1.49 16.13
N PHE A 88 0.14 -1.09 14.89
CA PHE A 88 1.17 -0.70 13.94
C PHE A 88 1.52 0.78 14.04
N THR A 89 2.73 1.14 13.62
CA THR A 89 3.18 2.53 13.47
C THR A 89 2.72 3.15 12.15
N CYS A 90 2.64 4.47 12.07
CA CYS A 90 2.13 5.22 10.90
C CYS A 90 3.07 5.33 9.69
N GLY A 91 4.28 4.78 9.74
CA GLY A 91 5.30 4.96 8.69
C GLY A 91 4.84 4.56 7.29
N THR A 92 4.17 3.41 7.16
CA THR A 92 3.64 2.94 5.86
C THR A 92 2.52 3.84 5.35
N ALA A 93 1.57 4.22 6.22
CA ALA A 93 0.51 5.17 5.87
C ALA A 93 1.06 6.50 5.34
N LEU A 94 2.17 7.01 5.92
CA LEU A 94 2.80 8.25 5.43
C LEU A 94 3.32 8.11 4.00
N LEU A 95 3.89 6.95 3.64
CA LEU A 95 4.33 6.67 2.28
C LEU A 95 3.14 6.51 1.31
N GLU A 96 2.03 5.98 1.79
CA GLU A 96 0.78 5.80 1.01
C GLU A 96 -0.02 7.09 0.84
N LEU A 97 0.17 8.09 1.71
CA LEU A 97 -0.57 9.35 1.73
C LEU A 97 -0.77 10.04 0.37
N PRO A 98 0.26 10.28 -0.46
CA PRO A 98 0.04 10.95 -1.76
C PRO A 98 -0.89 10.16 -2.69
N PHE A 99 -0.84 8.83 -2.63
CA PHE A 99 -1.70 7.95 -3.43
C PHE A 99 -3.12 7.91 -2.86
N PHE A 100 -3.25 7.92 -1.53
CA PHE A 100 -4.52 8.03 -0.83
C PHE A 100 -5.27 9.32 -1.18
N LEU A 101 -4.58 10.46 -1.14
CA LEU A 101 -5.18 11.76 -1.47
C LEU A 101 -5.61 11.82 -2.95
N LEU A 102 -4.84 11.20 -3.84
CA LEU A 102 -5.24 11.06 -5.24
C LEU A 102 -6.49 10.20 -5.40
N ALA A 103 -6.57 9.05 -4.72
CA ALA A 103 -7.77 8.22 -4.72
C ALA A 103 -8.99 8.94 -4.14
N TRP A 104 -8.80 9.70 -3.06
CA TRP A 104 -9.84 10.51 -2.45
C TRP A 104 -10.37 11.56 -3.42
N LEU A 105 -9.47 12.32 -4.06
CA LEU A 105 -9.84 13.32 -5.07
C LEU A 105 -10.59 12.69 -6.25
N LEU A 106 -10.07 11.59 -6.79
CA LEU A 106 -10.71 10.88 -7.91
C LEU A 106 -12.08 10.33 -7.50
N SER A 107 -12.24 9.88 -6.25
CA SER A 107 -13.54 9.42 -5.74
C SER A 107 -14.57 10.54 -5.79
N LEU A 108 -14.21 11.74 -5.36
CA LEU A 108 -15.10 12.91 -5.42
C LEU A 108 -15.47 13.26 -6.86
N LEU A 109 -14.48 13.30 -7.78
CA LEU A 109 -14.70 13.64 -9.17
C LEU A 109 -15.58 12.62 -9.91
N LEU A 110 -15.50 11.35 -9.54
CA LEU A 110 -16.25 10.25 -10.16
C LEU A 110 -17.58 9.94 -9.44
N GLY A 111 -17.93 10.70 -8.40
CA GLY A 111 -19.14 10.46 -7.60
C GLY A 111 -19.11 9.14 -6.82
N MET A 112 -17.92 8.59 -6.55
CA MET A 112 -17.73 7.39 -5.75
C MET A 112 -17.64 7.75 -4.26
N PRO A 113 -17.97 6.81 -3.33
CA PRO A 113 -17.84 7.06 -1.90
C PRO A 113 -16.38 7.39 -1.53
N ALA A 114 -16.10 8.59 -1.04
CA ALA A 114 -14.78 8.99 -0.56
C ALA A 114 -14.53 8.46 0.86
N ASP A 115 -14.73 7.14 1.04
CA ASP A 115 -14.77 6.44 2.33
C ASP A 115 -13.40 5.91 2.79
N GLY A 116 -12.36 6.03 1.96
CA GLY A 116 -11.04 5.47 2.22
C GLY A 116 -10.90 4.00 1.84
N TYR A 117 -11.91 3.35 1.25
CA TYR A 117 -11.88 1.90 1.01
C TYR A 117 -12.50 1.45 -0.30
N ASN A 118 -13.15 2.34 -1.06
CA ASN A 118 -13.63 2.03 -2.41
C ASN A 118 -12.50 1.52 -3.33
N LEU A 119 -12.88 1.07 -4.53
CA LEU A 119 -11.96 0.47 -5.49
C LEU A 119 -10.71 1.33 -5.82
N LEU A 120 -10.86 2.66 -5.86
CA LEU A 120 -9.75 3.57 -6.13
C LEU A 120 -8.71 3.54 -5.01
N PHE A 121 -9.15 3.47 -3.74
CA PHE A 121 -8.22 3.35 -2.60
C PHE A 121 -7.47 2.02 -2.59
N GLN A 122 -8.16 0.92 -2.95
CA GLN A 122 -7.56 -0.40 -3.07
C GLN A 122 -6.40 -0.38 -4.10
N TYR A 123 -6.66 0.16 -5.29
CA TYR A 123 -5.64 0.27 -6.34
C TYR A 123 -4.57 1.31 -6.05
N ALA A 124 -4.91 2.44 -5.44
CA ALA A 124 -3.93 3.44 -5.05
C ALA A 124 -2.92 2.89 -4.04
N THR A 125 -3.36 2.08 -3.09
CA THR A 125 -2.48 1.37 -2.14
C THR A 125 -1.55 0.40 -2.86
N ALA A 126 -2.07 -0.34 -3.84
CA ALA A 126 -1.25 -1.23 -4.67
C ALA A 126 -0.21 -0.45 -5.50
N VAL A 127 -0.60 0.64 -6.15
CA VAL A 127 0.31 1.49 -6.93
C VAL A 127 1.37 2.12 -6.02
N SER A 128 1.00 2.57 -4.82
CA SER A 128 1.92 3.04 -3.79
C SER A 128 2.98 1.98 -3.48
N THR A 129 2.55 0.74 -3.26
CA THR A 129 3.46 -0.39 -2.98
C THR A 129 4.45 -0.60 -4.12
N LEU A 130 3.98 -0.68 -5.37
CA LEU A 130 4.86 -0.87 -6.54
C LEU A 130 5.85 0.29 -6.69
N PHE A 131 5.39 1.52 -6.47
CA PHE A 131 6.22 2.71 -6.53
C PHE A 131 7.34 2.66 -5.48
N TRP A 132 7.01 2.42 -4.20
CA TRP A 132 8.01 2.44 -3.13
C TRP A 132 8.95 1.23 -3.16
N VAL A 133 8.50 0.07 -3.62
CA VAL A 133 9.39 -1.07 -3.90
C VAL A 133 10.40 -0.71 -4.99
N TRP A 134 9.95 -0.10 -6.09
CA TRP A 134 10.83 0.34 -7.17
C TRP A 134 11.85 1.38 -6.67
N VAL A 135 11.41 2.37 -5.89
CA VAL A 135 12.28 3.40 -5.29
C VAL A 135 13.29 2.76 -4.33
N GLY A 136 12.84 1.84 -3.47
CA GLY A 136 13.69 1.12 -2.52
C GLY A 136 14.80 0.34 -3.21
N ILE A 137 14.46 -0.44 -4.25
CA ILE A 137 15.44 -1.18 -5.05
C ILE A 137 16.40 -0.22 -5.75
N TYR A 138 15.90 0.88 -6.33
CA TYR A 138 16.75 1.86 -6.99
C TYR A 138 17.83 2.44 -6.06
N TYR A 139 17.43 2.83 -4.84
CA TYR A 139 18.36 3.38 -3.84
C TYR A 139 19.25 2.31 -3.22
N PHE A 140 18.76 1.09 -3.03
CA PHE A 140 19.61 -0.05 -2.65
C PHE A 140 20.73 -0.29 -3.66
N VAL A 141 20.44 -0.23 -4.96
CA VAL A 141 21.46 -0.36 -6.01
C VAL A 141 22.45 0.80 -5.97
N GLN A 142 22.01 2.02 -5.69
CA GLN A 142 22.94 3.14 -5.52
C GLN A 142 23.82 2.94 -4.28
N LEU A 143 23.25 2.50 -3.16
CA LEU A 143 23.98 2.20 -1.94
C LEU A 143 25.04 1.11 -2.19
N ALA A 144 24.66 -0.03 -2.75
CA ALA A 144 25.58 -1.11 -3.09
C ALA A 144 26.74 -0.62 -3.99
N TYR A 145 26.45 0.26 -4.95
CA TYR A 145 27.47 0.86 -5.80
C TYR A 145 28.44 1.77 -5.05
N LEU A 146 27.97 2.52 -4.05
CA LEU A 146 28.84 3.33 -3.18
C LEU A 146 29.82 2.46 -2.39
N TYR A 147 29.43 1.23 -2.03
CA TYR A 147 30.28 0.23 -1.38
C TYR A 147 31.14 -0.59 -2.36
N GLY A 148 31.26 -0.16 -3.63
CA GLY A 148 32.15 -0.80 -4.62
C GLY A 148 31.55 -1.98 -5.37
N ILE A 149 30.27 -2.31 -5.15
CA ILE A 149 29.60 -3.39 -5.88
C ILE A 149 29.31 -2.92 -7.31
N LYS A 150 29.69 -3.73 -8.31
CA LYS A 150 29.39 -3.44 -9.72
C LYS A 150 27.87 -3.28 -9.90
N LYS A 151 27.42 -2.20 -10.55
CA LYS A 151 25.97 -1.92 -10.73
C LYS A 151 25.17 -3.09 -11.31
N LYS A 152 25.73 -3.86 -12.25
CA LYS A 152 25.06 -5.05 -12.80
C LYS A 152 24.82 -6.14 -11.74
N LEU A 153 25.81 -6.37 -10.89
CA LEU A 153 25.71 -7.33 -9.78
C LEU A 153 24.72 -6.83 -8.72
N ALA A 154 24.74 -5.53 -8.40
CA ALA A 154 23.78 -4.92 -7.48
C ALA A 154 22.33 -5.06 -7.98
N TRP A 155 22.07 -4.80 -9.26
CA TRP A 155 20.76 -5.02 -9.88
C TRP A 155 20.35 -6.50 -9.88
N PHE A 156 21.30 -7.42 -10.06
CA PHE A 156 21.03 -8.86 -10.04
C PHE A 156 20.69 -9.36 -8.62
N VAL A 157 21.37 -8.87 -7.59
CA VAL A 157 21.13 -9.25 -6.18
C VAL A 157 19.87 -8.60 -5.62
N ALA A 158 19.44 -7.46 -6.17
CA ALA A 158 18.21 -6.79 -5.77
C ALA A 158 16.93 -7.52 -6.25
N PHE A 159 17.07 -8.64 -6.96
CA PHE A 159 15.99 -9.47 -7.50
C PHE A 159 16.21 -10.93 -7.09
#